data_AF-A0A378V1C2-F1
#
_entry.id   AF-A0A378V1C2-F1
#
_cell.length_a   1.000
_cell.length_b   1.000
_cell.length_c   1.000
_cell.angle_alpha   90.00
_cell.angle_beta   90.00
_cell.angle_gamma   90.00
#
_symmetry.space_group_name_H-M   'P 1'
#
loop_
_entity.id
_entity.type
_entity.pdbx_description
1 polymer ?
#
loop_
_entity_poly.entity_id
_entity_poly.type
_entity_poly.pdbx_seq_one_letter_code
_entity_poly.pdbx_strand_id
1 'polypeptide(L)'
;MAGVPAGGLFSGAEDKMNAEEAKLWAGEVDQPFDPNYHKNTDTLDHVNRDALQIHGGGVAFAVGLYAQDQRGRNGLPVRADRTRHQINAQ
;
A
#
# COMPACT_ATOMS: atom_id res chain seq x y z
N MET A 1 -11.64 -10.23 -13.03
CA MET A 1 -11.54 -9.13 -12.04
C MET A 1 -12.92 -8.56 -11.78
N ALA A 2 -13.33 -8.38 -10.52
CA ALA A 2 -14.70 -7.99 -10.16
C ALA A 2 -15.04 -6.49 -10.37
N GLY A 3 -14.07 -5.65 -10.78
CA GLY A 3 -14.30 -4.22 -10.99
C GLY A 3 -14.48 -3.41 -9.70
N VAL A 4 -14.00 -3.92 -8.57
CA VAL A 4 -13.94 -3.21 -7.30
C VAL A 4 -12.64 -2.40 -7.27
N PRO A 5 -12.70 -1.06 -7.18
CA PRO A 5 -11.49 -0.25 -7.02
C PRO A 5 -10.79 -0.59 -5.72
N ALA A 6 -9.47 -0.71 -5.79
CA ALA A 6 -8.61 -1.09 -4.68
C ALA A 6 -7.32 -0.27 -4.73
N GLY A 7 -6.73 -0.07 -3.55
CA GLY A 7 -5.46 0.62 -3.36
C GLY A 7 -4.94 0.31 -1.96
N GLY A 8 -3.71 0.71 -1.68
CA GLY A 8 -3.07 0.45 -0.39
C GLY A 8 -1.75 1.20 -0.25
N LEU A 9 -1.13 1.01 0.90
CA LEU A 9 0.19 1.53 1.21
C LEU A 9 1.15 0.34 1.35
N PHE A 10 2.40 0.51 0.93
CA PHE A 10 3.43 -0.51 1.01
C PHE A 10 4.78 0.15 1.25
N SER A 11 5.56 -0.39 2.19
CA SER A 11 6.89 0.13 2.54
C SER A 11 8.04 -0.56 1.80
N GLY A 12 7.74 -1.53 0.93
CA GLY A 12 8.73 -2.38 0.28
C GLY A 12 8.93 -3.73 0.97
N ALA A 13 9.63 -4.64 0.29
CA ALA A 13 9.98 -5.97 0.78
C ALA A 13 11.41 -6.35 0.31
N GLU A 14 11.54 -7.31 -0.62
CA GLU A 14 12.85 -7.81 -1.09
C GLU A 14 13.61 -6.85 -2.01
N ASP A 15 12.91 -5.90 -2.63
CA ASP A 15 13.52 -4.94 -3.56
C ASP A 15 14.50 -4.02 -2.85
N LYS A 16 15.55 -3.63 -3.58
CA LYS A 16 16.61 -2.78 -3.07
C LYS A 16 16.30 -1.31 -3.23
N MET A 17 16.54 -0.55 -2.17
CA MET A 17 16.39 0.88 -2.18
C MET A 17 17.47 1.54 -3.04
N ASN A 18 17.06 2.40 -3.97
CA ASN A 18 17.99 3.16 -4.79
C ASN A 18 18.54 4.40 -4.05
N ALA A 19 19.52 5.08 -4.63
CA ALA A 19 20.19 6.23 -4.01
C ALA A 19 19.24 7.42 -3.72
N GLU A 20 18.24 7.64 -4.56
CA GLU A 20 17.27 8.73 -4.39
C GLU A 20 16.29 8.41 -3.25
N GLU A 21 15.79 7.18 -3.21
CA GLU A 21 14.90 6.69 -2.16
C GLU A 21 15.59 6.69 -0.79
N ALA A 22 16.83 6.20 -0.71
CA ALA A 22 17.63 6.20 0.52
C ALA A 22 17.85 7.61 1.06
N LYS A 23 18.09 8.57 0.16
CA LYS A 23 18.22 9.97 0.53
C LYS A 23 16.89 10.57 1.05
N LEU A 24 15.76 10.24 0.41
CA LEU A 24 14.45 10.76 0.79
C LEU A 24 13.92 10.17 2.10
N TRP A 25 14.19 8.89 2.32
CA TRP A 25 13.61 8.10 3.42
C TRP A 25 14.62 7.76 4.52
N ALA A 26 15.81 8.34 4.45
CA ALA A 26 16.93 8.07 5.37
C ALA A 26 17.26 6.57 5.49
N GLY A 27 17.17 5.84 4.37
CA GLY A 27 17.48 4.41 4.27
C GLY A 27 18.89 4.13 3.74
N GLU A 28 19.16 2.86 3.46
CA GLU A 28 20.46 2.40 2.97
C GLU A 28 20.41 2.01 1.49
N VAL A 29 21.34 2.54 0.70
CA VAL A 29 21.44 2.25 -0.73
C VAL A 29 21.82 0.79 -0.96
N ASP A 30 21.20 0.16 -1.97
CA ASP A 30 21.44 -1.23 -2.37
C ASP A 30 21.10 -2.29 -1.30
N GLN A 31 20.45 -1.89 -0.21
CA GLN A 31 19.85 -2.80 0.78
C GLN A 31 18.36 -3.02 0.49
N PRO A 32 17.82 -4.21 0.80
CA PRO A 32 16.39 -4.46 0.67
C PRO A 32 15.59 -3.57 1.61
N PHE A 33 14.37 -3.19 1.22
CA PHE A 33 13.46 -2.44 2.10
C PHE A 33 13.17 -3.20 3.40
N ASP A 34 13.00 -4.53 3.31
CA ASP A 34 12.92 -5.44 4.45
C ASP A 34 13.97 -6.56 4.33
N PRO A 35 15.11 -6.45 5.04
CA PRO A 35 16.11 -7.51 5.10
C PRO A 35 15.60 -8.83 5.70
N ASN A 36 14.45 -8.82 6.38
CA ASN A 36 13.86 -9.97 7.08
C ASN A 36 12.70 -10.61 6.31
N TYR A 37 12.34 -10.11 5.12
CA TYR A 37 11.20 -10.60 4.35
C TYR A 37 11.22 -12.13 4.17
N HIS A 38 10.14 -12.80 4.59
CA HIS A 38 9.97 -14.26 4.59
C HIS A 38 11.07 -15.06 5.33
N LYS A 39 11.72 -14.46 6.33
CA LYS A 39 12.72 -15.13 7.19
C LYS A 39 12.18 -15.32 8.61
N ASN A 40 12.84 -16.17 9.38
CA ASN A 40 12.52 -16.38 10.79
C ASN A 40 12.85 -15.16 11.68
N THR A 41 13.61 -14.20 11.15
CA THR A 41 13.93 -12.92 11.80
C THR A 41 12.87 -11.85 11.59
N ASP A 42 11.79 -12.12 10.82
CA ASP A 42 10.64 -11.22 10.71
C ASP A 42 9.85 -11.20 12.02
N THR A 43 10.27 -10.32 12.93
CA THR A 43 9.77 -10.20 14.29
C THR A 43 9.51 -8.74 14.64
N LEU A 44 8.85 -8.51 15.78
CA LEU A 44 8.54 -7.16 16.27
C LEU A 44 9.78 -6.28 16.52
N ASP A 45 10.96 -6.89 16.65
CA ASP A 45 12.22 -6.19 16.87
C ASP A 45 12.70 -5.46 15.61
N HIS A 46 12.22 -5.86 14.42
CA HIS A 46 12.65 -5.32 13.13
C HIS A 46 11.61 -4.40 12.48
N VAL A 47 10.62 -3.92 13.25
CA VAL A 47 9.61 -2.97 12.77
C VAL A 47 10.15 -1.55 12.85
N ASN A 48 10.26 -0.88 11.69
CA ASN A 48 10.52 0.56 11.64
C ASN A 48 9.29 1.34 12.16
N ARG A 49 9.46 2.05 13.28
CA ARG A 49 8.36 2.76 13.96
C ARG A 49 7.88 4.00 13.22
N ASP A 50 8.76 4.69 12.48
CA ASP A 50 8.39 5.87 11.70
C ASP A 50 7.54 5.47 10.50
N ALA A 51 7.96 4.42 9.77
CA ALA A 51 7.16 3.84 8.69
C ALA A 51 5.80 3.36 9.21
N LEU A 52 5.75 2.66 10.34
CA LEU A 52 4.50 2.23 10.97
C LEU A 52 3.59 3.42 11.30
N GLN A 53 4.13 4.51 11.85
CA GLN A 53 3.36 5.70 12.19
C GLN A 53 2.78 6.37 10.94
N ILE A 54 3.58 6.54 9.88
CA ILE A 54 3.16 7.14 8.61
C ILE A 54 2.07 6.30 7.96
N HIS A 55 2.30 5.00 7.81
CA HIS A 55 1.35 4.08 7.19
C HIS A 55 0.08 3.91 8.01
N GLY A 56 0.20 3.81 9.35
CA GLY A 56 -0.94 3.73 10.26
C GLY A 56 -1.84 4.96 10.18
N GLY A 57 -1.25 6.16 10.17
CA GLY A 57 -1.98 7.41 9.95
C GLY A 57 -2.60 7.49 8.56
N GLY A 58 -1.89 7.06 7.52
CA GLY A 58 -2.38 7.03 6.14
C GLY A 58 -3.59 6.11 5.96
N VAL A 59 -3.58 4.91 6.55
CA VAL A 59 -4.73 4.00 6.56
C VAL A 59 -5.92 4.63 7.27
N ALA A 60 -5.71 5.19 8.47
CA ALA A 60 -6.78 5.84 9.22
C ALA A 60 -7.41 7.01 8.44
N PHE A 61 -6.57 7.84 7.80
CA PHE A 61 -7.02 8.94 6.95
C PHE A 61 -7.83 8.45 5.74
N ALA A 62 -7.29 7.48 4.99
CA ALA A 62 -7.96 6.94 3.80
C ALA A 62 -9.32 6.32 4.16
N VAL A 63 -9.38 5.50 5.22
CA VAL A 63 -10.63 4.91 5.71
C VAL A 63 -11.62 6.01 6.12
N GLY A 64 -11.18 6.99 6.92
CA GLY A 64 -12.03 8.07 7.39
C GLY A 64 -12.61 8.92 6.26
N LEU A 65 -11.77 9.29 5.28
CA LEU A 65 -12.16 10.07 4.11
C LEU A 65 -13.22 9.33 3.28
N TYR A 66 -12.90 8.09 2.89
CA TYR A 66 -13.73 7.29 2.01
C TYR A 66 -15.01 6.78 2.70
N ALA A 67 -15.03 6.67 4.03
CA ALA A 67 -16.26 6.39 4.77
C ALA A 67 -17.31 7.50 4.65
N GLN A 68 -16.92 8.76 4.37
CA GLN A 68 -17.86 9.88 4.23
C GLN A 68 -18.53 9.90 2.86
N ASP A 69 -17.74 9.79 1.80
CA ASP A 69 -18.25 9.73 0.44
C ASP A 69 -17.27 8.98 -0.46
N GLN A 70 -17.84 8.15 -1.32
CA GLN A 70 -17.14 7.37 -2.32
C GLN A 70 -17.45 7.89 -3.72
N ARG A 71 -18.03 9.07 -3.89
CA ARG A 71 -18.38 9.66 -5.18
C ARG A 71 -17.40 10.79 -5.55
N GLY A 72 -17.55 11.33 -6.76
CA GLY A 72 -16.76 12.48 -7.23
C GLY A 72 -15.47 12.09 -7.95
N ARG A 73 -14.60 13.10 -8.19
CA ARG A 73 -13.43 12.99 -9.09
C ARG A 73 -12.40 11.94 -8.64
N ASN A 74 -12.39 11.60 -7.35
CA ASN A 74 -11.53 10.59 -6.74
C ASN A 74 -12.33 9.43 -6.11
N GLY A 75 -13.62 9.33 -6.43
CA GLY A 75 -14.53 8.31 -5.88
C GLY A 75 -14.79 7.14 -6.83
N LEU A 76 -15.45 6.12 -6.30
CA LEU A 76 -16.06 5.04 -7.06
C LEU A 76 -17.15 5.57 -8.01
N PRO A 77 -17.09 5.23 -9.31
CA PRO A 77 -18.22 5.44 -10.21
C PRO A 77 -19.48 4.81 -9.62
N VAL A 78 -20.66 5.39 -9.91
CA VAL A 78 -21.92 4.75 -9.56
C VAL A 78 -21.97 3.35 -10.16
N ARG A 79 -22.68 2.42 -9.52
CA ARG A 79 -22.64 0.99 -9.91
C ARG A 79 -22.96 0.76 -11.40
N ALA A 80 -23.76 1.62 -12.01
CA ALA A 80 -24.09 1.56 -13.44
C ALA A 80 -22.88 1.82 -14.36
N ASP A 81 -21.93 2.65 -13.92
CA ASP A 81 -20.79 3.11 -14.71
C ASP A 81 -19.52 2.29 -14.46
N ARG A 82 -19.57 1.29 -13.56
CA ARG A 82 -18.43 0.43 -13.24
C ARG A 82 -18.23 -0.61 -14.34
N THR A 83 -17.05 -0.62 -14.96
CA THR A 83 -16.64 -1.69 -15.87
C THR A 83 -16.55 -3.03 -15.13
N ARG A 84 -17.38 -3.99 -15.54
CA ARG A 84 -17.37 -5.36 -15.00
C ARG A 84 -16.85 -6.32 -16.06
N HIS A 85 -15.73 -6.97 -15.77
CA HIS A 85 -15.28 -8.12 -16.56
C HIS A 85 -16.04 -9.34 -16.08
N GLN A 86 -17.09 -9.72 -16.82
CA GLN A 86 -17.79 -10.98 -16.57
C GLN A 86 -16.80 -12.13 -16.71
N ILE A 87 -16.74 -12.98 -15.69
CA ILE A 87 -16.01 -14.23 -15.77
C ILE A 87 -16.99 -15.21 -16.42
N ASN A 88 -16.79 -15.50 -17.71
CA ASN A 88 -17.56 -16.55 -18.37
C ASN A 88 -17.18 -17.89 -17.75
N ALA A 89 -18.19 -18.72 -17.44
CA ALA A 89 -17.93 -20.10 -17.11
C ALA A 89 -17.23 -20.76 -18.31
N GLN A 90 -16.08 -21.40 -18.05
CA GLN A 90 -15.41 -22.28 -19.01
C GLN A 90 -16.25 -23.54 -19.22
#